data_AF-A0A926XKV0-F1
#
_entry.id   AF-A0A926XKV0-F1
#
_cell.length_a   1.000
_cell.length_b   1.000
_cell.length_c   1.000
_cell.angle_alpha   90.00
_cell.angle_beta   90.00
_cell.angle_gamma   90.00
#
_symmetry.space_group_name_H-M   'P 1'
#
loop_
_entity.id
_entity.type
_entity.pdbx_description
1 polymer ?
#
loop_
_entity_poly.entity_id
_entity_poly.type
_entity_poly.pdbx_seq_one_letter_code
_entity_poly.pdbx_strand_id
1 'polypeptide(L)'
;RSRLIDPFQVNQGGQPFCGPASIVFELVRKQPLKYVQICRSLFETGGFQARTRYIQASPRLRQSQGRLRMGMADWMLLATLRESENLIFPVEPNAPNIIRNLGGMTKSWEMKGWVKEVLGYRQFKYAHTYIYGEFDAMREAAEVIASGGVAFALVTAEGLLSNKPPLLPYPTHWISLLGNIVIQPGKPWHHDSGHISFDIYTWARKMHVDAAEGPFEDYFWGIVMGRM
;
A
#
# COMPACT_ATOMS: atom_id res chain seq x y z
N ARG A 1 12.77 -11.11 13.66
CA ARG A 1 14.05 -11.51 13.03
C ARG A 1 13.87 -11.91 11.56
N SER A 2 12.97 -12.83 11.20
CA SER A 2 12.77 -13.25 9.79
C SER A 2 12.49 -12.09 8.82
N ARG A 3 11.61 -11.15 9.18
CA ARG A 3 11.31 -9.96 8.34
C ARG A 3 12.52 -9.06 8.09
N LEU A 4 13.46 -9.01 9.04
CA LEU A 4 14.68 -8.20 8.89
C LEU A 4 15.68 -8.84 7.92
N ILE A 5 15.64 -10.17 7.79
CA ILE A 5 16.46 -10.93 6.84
C ILE A 5 15.80 -10.84 5.46
N ASP A 6 14.49 -11.00 5.41
CA ASP A 6 13.70 -10.94 4.19
C ASP A 6 12.41 -10.13 4.42
N PRO A 7 12.37 -8.85 3.98
CA PRO A 7 11.18 -8.01 4.11
C PRO A 7 9.95 -8.57 3.39
N PHE A 8 10.13 -9.43 2.37
CA PHE A 8 9.01 -10.06 1.67
C PHE A 8 8.23 -11.02 2.57
N GLN A 9 8.71 -11.37 3.78
CA GLN A 9 8.00 -12.20 4.75
C GLN A 9 6.90 -11.48 5.54
N VAL A 10 6.69 -10.18 5.31
CA VAL A 10 5.53 -9.45 5.89
C VAL A 10 4.27 -10.05 5.28
N ASN A 11 3.37 -10.58 6.12
CA ASN A 11 2.22 -11.38 5.66
C ASN A 11 0.91 -10.92 6.29
N GLN A 12 -0.08 -10.59 5.46
CA GLN A 12 -1.43 -10.20 5.89
C GLN A 12 -2.34 -11.40 6.22
N GLY A 13 -1.91 -12.64 6.02
CA GLY A 13 -2.63 -13.86 6.44
C GLY A 13 -4.08 -13.98 5.95
N GLY A 14 -4.37 -13.45 4.76
CA GLY A 14 -5.73 -13.41 4.19
C GLY A 14 -6.67 -12.38 4.82
N GLN A 15 -6.20 -11.56 5.75
CA GLN A 15 -6.95 -10.45 6.33
C GLN A 15 -6.90 -9.22 5.39
N PRO A 16 -7.85 -8.27 5.51
CA PRO A 16 -7.89 -7.06 4.69
C PRO A 16 -6.81 -6.03 5.09
N PHE A 17 -5.55 -6.45 5.22
CA PHE A 17 -4.43 -5.61 5.64
C PHE A 17 -3.48 -5.23 4.50
N CYS A 18 -3.92 -5.21 3.24
CA CYS A 18 -3.04 -4.92 2.10
C CYS A 18 -2.35 -3.55 2.19
N GLY A 19 -3.08 -2.52 2.63
CA GLY A 19 -2.53 -1.19 2.91
C GLY A 19 -1.49 -1.22 4.04
N PRO A 20 -1.86 -1.63 5.27
CA PRO A 20 -0.91 -1.81 6.37
C PRO A 20 0.31 -2.67 6.00
N ALA A 21 0.12 -3.76 5.24
CA ALA A 21 1.19 -4.68 4.86
C ALA A 21 2.19 -4.01 3.91
N SER A 22 1.70 -3.17 2.99
CA SER A 22 2.56 -2.39 2.10
C SER A 22 3.38 -1.35 2.88
N ILE A 23 2.76 -0.65 3.84
CA ILE A 23 3.47 0.27 4.74
C ILE A 23 4.54 -0.45 5.55
N VAL A 24 4.18 -1.57 6.21
CA VAL A 24 5.10 -2.31 7.05
C VAL A 24 6.23 -2.92 6.24
N PHE A 25 5.96 -3.42 5.03
CA PHE A 25 7.01 -3.87 4.12
C PHE A 25 8.04 -2.78 3.84
N GLU A 26 7.60 -1.57 3.47
CA GLU A 26 8.53 -0.46 3.24
C GLU A 26 9.24 -0.01 4.52
N LEU A 27 8.56 -0.02 5.67
CA LEU A 27 9.16 0.27 6.97
C LEU A 27 10.30 -0.72 7.27
N VAL A 28 10.07 -2.02 7.07
CA VAL A 28 11.08 -3.07 7.31
C VAL A 28 12.25 -2.91 6.33
N ARG A 29 11.96 -2.71 5.04
CA ARG A 29 12.97 -2.62 3.97
C ARG A 29 13.85 -1.37 4.09
N LYS A 30 13.27 -0.23 4.46
CA LYS A 30 13.95 1.08 4.45
C LYS A 30 14.40 1.53 5.84
N GLN A 31 13.70 1.12 6.90
CA GLN A 31 13.91 1.59 8.27
C GLN A 31 13.83 0.43 9.29
N PRO A 32 14.66 -0.63 9.14
CA PRO A 32 14.54 -1.86 9.93
C PRO A 32 14.66 -1.63 11.45
N LEU A 33 15.49 -0.68 11.88
CA LEU A 33 15.60 -0.31 13.30
C LEU A 33 14.29 0.27 13.85
N LYS A 34 13.64 1.15 13.09
CA LYS A 34 12.36 1.76 13.46
C LYS A 34 11.26 0.70 13.55
N TYR A 35 11.24 -0.26 12.62
CA TYR A 35 10.35 -1.42 12.70
C TYR A 35 10.52 -2.18 14.03
N VAL A 36 11.76 -2.50 14.41
CA VAL A 36 12.04 -3.20 15.69
C VAL A 36 11.59 -2.39 16.89
N GLN A 37 11.86 -1.08 16.90
CA GLN A 37 11.42 -0.18 17.98
C GLN A 37 9.89 -0.14 18.10
N ILE A 38 9.18 -0.04 16.98
CA ILE A 38 7.71 -0.06 16.95
C ILE A 38 7.18 -1.40 17.46
N CYS A 39 7.70 -2.52 16.97
CA CYS A 39 7.29 -3.85 17.43
C CYS A 39 7.54 -4.03 18.93
N ARG A 40 8.70 -3.61 19.43
CA ARG A 40 9.02 -3.65 20.86
C ARG A 40 8.04 -2.80 21.68
N SER A 41 7.82 -1.56 21.27
CA SER A 41 6.90 -0.64 21.97
C SER A 41 5.48 -1.20 22.02
N LEU A 42 4.96 -1.72 20.89
CA LEU A 42 3.64 -2.37 20.87
C LEU A 42 3.56 -3.58 21.79
N PHE A 43 4.61 -4.40 21.85
CA PHE A 43 4.64 -5.56 22.73
C PHE A 43 4.70 -5.20 24.21
N GLU A 44 5.53 -4.22 24.57
CA GLU A 44 5.77 -3.83 25.97
C GLU A 44 4.67 -2.92 26.54
N THR A 45 4.13 -2.00 25.74
CA THR A 45 3.21 -0.95 26.22
C THR A 45 1.87 -0.91 25.49
N GLY A 46 1.71 -1.65 24.39
CA GLY A 46 0.49 -1.65 23.58
C GLY A 46 0.36 -0.47 22.61
N GLY A 47 1.37 0.39 22.48
CA GLY A 47 1.37 1.51 21.55
C GLY A 47 2.78 2.00 21.21
N PHE A 48 2.88 2.95 20.29
CA PHE A 48 4.14 3.57 19.90
C PHE A 48 3.92 5.01 19.47
N GLN A 49 4.96 5.83 19.67
CA GLN A 49 5.00 7.19 19.16
C GLN A 49 5.34 7.14 17.65
N ALA A 50 4.39 7.56 16.82
CA ALA A 50 4.63 7.86 15.41
C ALA A 50 5.22 9.28 15.28
N ARG A 51 5.30 9.83 14.06
CA ARG A 51 5.92 11.14 13.86
C ARG A 51 5.31 12.26 14.70
N THR A 52 3.99 12.38 14.70
CA THR A 52 3.26 13.43 15.44
C THR A 52 2.13 12.89 16.32
N ARG A 53 1.80 11.60 16.20
CA ARG A 53 0.67 10.99 16.90
C ARG A 53 1.11 9.71 17.64
N TYR A 54 0.46 9.45 18.76
CA TYR A 54 0.59 8.16 19.45
C TYR A 54 -0.40 7.16 18.86
N ILE A 55 0.09 6.00 18.42
CA ILE A 55 -0.71 4.92 17.82
C ILE A 55 -0.74 3.76 18.82
N GLN A 56 -1.93 3.29 19.18
CA GLN A 56 -2.09 2.24 20.19
C GLN A 56 -3.15 1.22 19.80
N ALA A 57 -2.93 -0.03 20.20
CA ALA A 57 -3.92 -1.09 20.12
C ALA A 57 -4.97 -0.92 21.22
N SER A 58 -6.25 -1.01 20.88
CA SER A 58 -7.31 -0.97 21.88
C SER A 58 -7.25 -2.18 22.81
N PRO A 59 -7.82 -2.09 24.03
CA PRO A 59 -8.00 -3.26 24.88
C PRO A 59 -8.71 -4.42 24.16
N ARG A 60 -9.70 -4.12 23.31
CA ARG A 60 -10.44 -5.11 22.51
C ARG A 60 -9.53 -5.83 21.52
N LEU A 61 -8.67 -5.09 20.80
CA LEU A 61 -7.74 -5.70 19.86
C LEU A 61 -6.69 -6.55 20.59
N ARG A 62 -6.18 -6.11 21.74
CA ARG A 62 -5.22 -6.89 22.54
C ARG A 62 -5.80 -8.21 23.07
N GLN A 63 -7.12 -8.26 23.29
CA GLN A 63 -7.85 -9.45 23.72
C GLN A 63 -8.37 -10.30 22.54
N SER A 64 -8.15 -9.85 21.30
CA SER A 64 -8.63 -10.58 20.13
C SER A 64 -7.96 -11.96 20.02
N GLN A 65 -8.76 -12.95 19.66
CA GLN A 65 -8.32 -14.31 19.43
C GLN A 65 -8.70 -14.73 18.02
N GLY A 66 -7.87 -15.58 17.40
CA GLY A 66 -8.15 -16.10 16.08
C GLY A 66 -7.05 -17.01 15.58
N ARG A 67 -7.39 -17.89 14.63
CA ARG A 67 -6.39 -18.68 13.93
C ARG A 67 -5.73 -17.82 12.85
N LEU A 68 -4.67 -17.13 13.26
CA LEU A 68 -3.91 -16.25 12.39
C LEU A 68 -3.05 -17.06 11.42
N ARG A 69 -3.26 -16.88 10.11
CA ARG A 69 -2.37 -17.40 9.06
C ARG A 69 -1.19 -16.45 8.81
N MET A 70 -0.68 -15.81 9.86
CA MET A 70 0.42 -14.85 9.84
C MET A 70 1.21 -14.91 11.14
N GLY A 71 2.42 -14.33 11.14
CA GLY A 71 3.24 -14.22 12.34
C GLY A 71 2.67 -13.21 13.35
N MET A 72 2.92 -13.41 14.65
CA MET A 72 2.40 -12.54 15.71
C MET A 72 2.87 -11.08 15.60
N ALA A 73 4.11 -10.86 15.13
CA ALA A 73 4.62 -9.51 14.88
C ALA A 73 3.86 -8.79 13.76
N ASP A 74 3.48 -9.52 12.71
CA ASP A 74 2.68 -8.97 11.61
C ASP A 74 1.26 -8.69 12.11
N TRP A 75 0.63 -9.62 12.84
CA TRP A 75 -0.69 -9.39 13.44
C TRP A 75 -0.71 -8.14 14.32
N MET A 76 0.22 -8.07 15.27
CA MET A 76 0.31 -6.97 16.23
C MET A 76 0.43 -5.63 15.53
N LEU A 77 1.31 -5.51 14.54
CA LEU A 77 1.52 -4.22 13.86
C LEU A 77 0.41 -3.92 12.85
N LEU A 78 0.06 -4.87 11.97
CA LEU A 78 -0.92 -4.66 10.91
C LEU A 78 -2.32 -4.38 11.45
N ALA A 79 -2.75 -5.15 12.46
CA ALA A 79 -4.07 -4.95 13.07
C ALA A 79 -4.13 -3.64 13.86
N THR A 80 -3.04 -3.23 14.52
CA THR A 80 -2.98 -1.94 15.22
C THR A 80 -3.07 -0.78 14.24
N LEU A 81 -2.33 -0.83 13.13
CA LEU A 81 -2.44 0.19 12.08
C LEU A 81 -3.88 0.25 11.57
N ARG A 82 -4.47 -0.91 11.23
CA ARG A 82 -5.85 -1.00 10.75
C ARG A 82 -6.87 -0.39 11.72
N GLU A 83 -6.80 -0.73 13.00
CA GLU A 83 -7.75 -0.19 14.00
C GLU A 83 -7.59 1.34 14.17
N SER A 84 -6.37 1.84 13.97
CA SER A 84 -6.06 3.26 14.14
C SER A 84 -6.54 4.17 12.99
N GLU A 85 -6.98 3.60 11.86
CA GLU A 85 -7.37 4.32 10.63
C GLU A 85 -8.34 5.49 10.92
N ASN A 86 -9.48 5.21 11.54
CA ASN A 86 -10.55 6.19 11.79
C ASN A 86 -10.20 7.22 12.88
N LEU A 87 -9.28 6.89 13.78
CA LEU A 87 -8.91 7.75 14.91
C LEU A 87 -7.89 8.81 14.51
N ILE A 88 -7.16 8.58 13.42
CA ILE A 88 -5.93 9.31 13.13
C ILE A 88 -6.03 10.10 11.82
N PHE A 89 -6.81 9.64 10.85
CA PHE A 89 -6.87 10.24 9.52
C PHE A 89 -8.27 10.76 9.18
N PRO A 90 -8.45 12.09 9.03
CA PRO A 90 -9.74 12.64 8.65
C PRO A 90 -10.12 12.14 7.25
N VAL A 91 -11.39 11.72 7.11
CA VAL A 91 -11.97 11.28 5.84
C VAL A 91 -11.84 12.40 4.80
N GLU A 92 -11.44 12.05 3.58
CA GLU A 92 -11.37 12.99 2.47
C GLU A 92 -12.78 13.23 1.88
N PRO A 93 -13.37 14.42 2.04
CA PRO A 93 -14.76 14.66 1.65
C PRO A 93 -14.98 14.59 0.14
N ASN A 94 -13.92 14.88 -0.64
CA ASN A 94 -13.95 14.95 -2.11
C ASN A 94 -13.61 13.61 -2.78
N ALA A 95 -13.37 12.53 -2.03
CA ALA A 95 -13.14 11.23 -2.63
C ALA A 95 -14.42 10.71 -3.33
N PRO A 96 -14.32 10.01 -4.48
CA PRO A 96 -15.50 9.49 -5.18
C PRO A 96 -16.34 8.55 -4.31
N ASN A 97 -17.65 8.53 -4.53
CA ASN A 97 -18.58 7.70 -3.76
C ASN A 97 -18.24 6.21 -3.80
N ILE A 98 -17.79 5.69 -4.95
CA ILE A 98 -17.34 4.30 -5.07
C ILE A 98 -16.19 4.00 -4.09
N ILE A 99 -15.24 4.92 -3.94
CA ILE A 99 -14.12 4.77 -3.00
C ILE A 99 -14.60 4.93 -1.57
N ARG A 100 -15.46 5.91 -1.28
CA ARG A 100 -15.95 6.16 0.09
C ARG A 100 -16.77 4.99 0.63
N ASN A 101 -17.57 4.34 -0.21
CA ASN A 101 -18.51 3.29 0.21
C ASN A 101 -17.92 1.88 0.27
N LEU A 102 -16.67 1.67 -0.18
CA LEU A 102 -16.01 0.36 -0.08
C LEU A 102 -15.66 0.00 1.37
N GLY A 103 -16.58 -0.67 2.06
CA GLY A 103 -16.35 -1.14 3.43
C GLY A 103 -15.15 -2.08 3.51
N GLY A 104 -14.35 -1.96 4.58
CA GLY A 104 -13.25 -2.90 4.83
C GLY A 104 -11.98 -2.69 3.99
N MET A 105 -11.94 -1.73 3.08
CA MET A 105 -10.74 -1.37 2.32
C MET A 105 -9.98 -0.20 2.95
N THR A 106 -8.65 -0.28 3.01
CA THR A 106 -7.81 0.88 3.34
C THR A 106 -7.94 1.96 2.26
N LYS A 107 -8.09 3.21 2.69
CA LYS A 107 -8.32 4.40 1.87
C LYS A 107 -7.03 5.15 1.57
N SER A 108 -7.04 5.96 0.52
CA SER A 108 -5.88 6.76 0.11
C SER A 108 -5.39 7.71 1.22
N TRP A 109 -6.31 8.32 1.98
CA TRP A 109 -5.95 9.21 3.10
C TRP A 109 -5.30 8.47 4.27
N GLU A 110 -5.67 7.21 4.53
CA GLU A 110 -5.02 6.37 5.54
C GLU A 110 -3.60 6.01 5.09
N MET A 111 -3.42 5.65 3.83
CA MET A 111 -2.10 5.41 3.24
C MET A 111 -1.19 6.65 3.33
N LYS A 112 -1.69 7.84 2.94
CA LYS A 112 -0.97 9.12 3.11
C LYS A 112 -0.61 9.36 4.57
N GLY A 113 -1.57 9.08 5.45
CA GLY A 113 -1.43 9.16 6.88
C GLY A 113 -0.26 8.35 7.41
N TRP A 114 -0.18 7.08 7.06
CA TRP A 114 0.92 6.21 7.48
C TRP A 114 2.24 6.51 6.78
N VAL A 115 2.24 6.98 5.53
CA VAL A 115 3.45 7.51 4.87
C VAL A 115 4.07 8.63 5.71
N LYS A 116 3.24 9.53 6.24
CA LYS A 116 3.70 10.62 7.11
C LYS A 116 4.08 10.13 8.51
N GLU A 117 3.17 9.42 9.17
CA GLU A 117 3.29 9.12 10.60
C GLU A 117 4.22 7.92 10.87
N VAL A 118 4.09 6.84 10.09
CA VAL A 118 4.84 5.59 10.27
C VAL A 118 6.15 5.61 9.49
N LEU A 119 6.15 6.03 8.23
CA LEU A 119 7.36 6.08 7.40
C LEU A 119 8.14 7.39 7.56
N GLY A 120 7.52 8.46 8.08
CA GLY A 120 8.21 9.71 8.41
C GLY A 120 8.45 10.66 7.24
N TYR A 121 7.95 10.37 6.04
CA TYR A 121 8.11 11.23 4.86
C TYR A 121 7.39 12.57 5.06
N ARG A 122 7.98 13.66 4.56
CA ARG A 122 7.46 15.03 4.74
C ARG A 122 6.55 15.46 3.60
N GLN A 123 6.90 15.05 2.39
CA GLN A 123 6.12 15.29 1.19
C GLN A 123 5.40 14.01 0.83
N PHE A 124 4.08 14.09 0.71
CA PHE A 124 3.25 12.96 0.31
C PHE A 124 2.15 13.45 -0.63
N LYS A 125 1.93 12.69 -1.70
CA LYS A 125 0.96 12.99 -2.76
C LYS A 125 0.07 11.80 -2.98
N TYR A 126 -1.18 12.05 -3.32
CA TYR A 126 -2.04 11.05 -3.96
C TYR A 126 -2.34 11.55 -5.37
N ALA A 127 -2.05 10.73 -6.37
CA ALA A 127 -2.47 10.96 -7.74
C ALA A 127 -3.63 10.01 -8.04
N HIS A 128 -4.77 10.60 -8.43
CA HIS A 128 -5.95 9.86 -8.87
C HIS A 128 -5.82 9.55 -10.35
N THR A 129 -6.15 8.34 -10.76
CA THR A 129 -6.09 7.90 -12.17
C THR A 129 -7.40 7.20 -12.51
N TYR A 130 -8.52 7.79 -12.12
CA TYR A 130 -9.85 7.20 -12.34
C TYR A 130 -10.36 7.38 -13.77
N ILE A 131 -9.70 8.22 -14.55
CA ILE A 131 -10.13 8.64 -15.89
C ILE A 131 -8.93 8.66 -16.84
N TYR A 132 -7.78 9.17 -16.38
CA TYR A 132 -6.51 9.19 -17.11
C TYR A 132 -5.35 9.54 -16.15
N GLY A 133 -4.12 9.37 -16.62
CA GLY A 133 -2.88 9.87 -15.98
C GLY A 133 -2.00 8.80 -15.34
N GLU A 134 -2.30 7.53 -15.62
CA GLU A 134 -1.67 6.33 -15.07
C GLU A 134 -0.18 6.29 -15.42
N PHE A 135 0.19 6.54 -16.69
CA PHE A 135 1.59 6.58 -17.10
C PHE A 135 2.35 7.78 -16.53
N ASP A 136 1.73 8.95 -16.40
CA ASP A 136 2.37 10.08 -15.71
C ASP A 136 2.58 9.80 -14.22
N ALA A 137 1.59 9.19 -13.57
CA ALA A 137 1.68 8.77 -12.19
C ALA A 137 2.80 7.73 -11.99
N MET A 138 2.98 6.80 -12.93
CA MET A 138 4.05 5.81 -12.89
C MET A 138 5.44 6.40 -13.20
N ARG A 139 5.53 7.41 -14.08
CA ARG A 139 6.77 8.19 -14.29
C ARG A 139 7.18 8.90 -13.01
N GLU A 140 6.27 9.62 -12.36
CA GLU A 140 6.54 10.28 -11.08
C GLU A 140 6.90 9.25 -9.99
N ALA A 141 6.23 8.10 -9.97
CA ALA A 141 6.56 7.01 -9.04
C ALA A 141 8.01 6.52 -9.23
N ALA A 142 8.46 6.37 -10.47
CA ALA A 142 9.83 5.98 -10.78
C ALA A 142 10.84 7.00 -10.22
N GLU A 143 10.59 8.29 -10.38
CA GLU A 143 11.43 9.37 -9.82
C GLU A 143 11.44 9.37 -8.28
N VAL A 144 10.26 9.18 -7.66
CA VAL A 144 10.12 9.10 -6.20
C VAL A 144 10.88 7.89 -5.64
N ILE A 145 10.77 6.72 -6.28
CA ILE A 145 11.48 5.51 -5.86
C ILE A 145 12.99 5.68 -6.05
N ALA A 146 13.42 6.23 -7.18
CA ALA A 146 14.83 6.46 -7.50
C ALA A 146 15.50 7.43 -6.51
N SER A 147 14.76 8.43 -6.00
CA SER A 147 15.23 9.35 -4.95
C SER A 147 15.16 8.77 -3.53
N GLY A 148 14.85 7.48 -3.38
CA GLY A 148 14.82 6.79 -2.09
C GLY A 148 13.45 6.83 -1.37
N GLY A 149 12.44 7.45 -1.98
CA GLY A 149 11.06 7.47 -1.51
C GLY A 149 10.34 6.12 -1.63
N VAL A 150 9.01 6.19 -1.53
CA VAL A 150 8.08 5.06 -1.60
C VAL A 150 6.88 5.40 -2.47
N ALA A 151 6.30 4.39 -3.12
CA ALA A 151 5.08 4.52 -3.88
C ALA A 151 4.18 3.29 -3.68
N PHE A 152 2.88 3.54 -3.50
CA PHE A 152 1.86 2.53 -3.23
C PHE A 152 0.73 2.69 -4.23
N ALA A 153 0.43 1.67 -5.02
CA ALA A 153 -0.63 1.71 -6.02
C ALA A 153 -1.90 1.03 -5.52
N LEU A 154 -3.05 1.61 -5.86
CA LEU A 154 -4.38 1.04 -5.66
C LEU A 154 -4.82 0.39 -6.97
N VAL A 155 -5.11 -0.91 -6.93
CA VAL A 155 -5.38 -1.70 -8.14
C VAL A 155 -6.61 -2.60 -8.00
N THR A 156 -7.15 -3.02 -9.14
CA THR A 156 -8.01 -4.21 -9.24
C THR A 156 -7.12 -5.45 -9.31
N ALA A 157 -6.90 -6.14 -8.19
CA ALA A 157 -5.93 -7.24 -8.12
C ALA A 157 -6.27 -8.44 -9.00
N GLU A 158 -7.55 -8.79 -9.15
CA GLU A 158 -7.96 -9.93 -9.99
C GLU A 158 -7.62 -9.67 -11.46
N GLY A 159 -7.96 -8.49 -11.97
CA GLY A 159 -7.64 -8.06 -13.33
C GLY A 159 -6.13 -7.92 -13.54
N LEU A 160 -5.46 -7.05 -12.76
CA LEU A 160 -4.07 -6.68 -13.02
C LEU A 160 -3.04 -7.74 -12.59
N LEU A 161 -3.28 -8.42 -11.46
CA LEU A 161 -2.26 -9.29 -10.84
C LEU A 161 -2.52 -10.78 -11.05
N SER A 162 -3.76 -11.16 -11.38
CA SER A 162 -4.15 -12.56 -11.58
C SER A 162 -4.58 -12.87 -13.01
N ASN A 163 -4.66 -11.86 -13.88
CA ASN A 163 -5.21 -11.95 -15.23
C ASN A 163 -6.59 -12.62 -15.25
N LYS A 164 -7.43 -12.25 -14.27
CA LYS A 164 -8.82 -12.70 -14.11
C LYS A 164 -9.72 -11.47 -14.04
N PRO A 165 -10.08 -10.88 -15.19
CA PRO A 165 -10.94 -9.71 -15.25
C PRO A 165 -12.23 -9.91 -14.44
N PRO A 166 -12.54 -9.03 -13.46
CA PRO A 166 -13.84 -9.07 -12.81
C PRO A 166 -14.94 -8.59 -13.77
N LEU A 167 -16.19 -8.93 -13.48
CA LEU A 167 -17.35 -8.48 -14.27
C LEU A 167 -17.45 -6.95 -14.33
N LEU A 168 -17.09 -6.27 -13.24
CA LEU A 168 -17.00 -4.82 -13.14
C LEU A 168 -15.66 -4.45 -12.49
N PRO A 169 -14.88 -3.53 -13.07
CA PRO A 169 -13.64 -3.08 -12.45
C PRO A 169 -13.94 -2.21 -11.22
N TYR A 170 -13.33 -2.54 -10.09
CA TYR A 170 -13.33 -1.70 -8.88
C TYR A 170 -12.05 -1.93 -8.08
N PRO A 171 -11.58 -0.93 -7.32
CA PRO A 171 -10.35 -1.05 -6.56
C PRO A 171 -10.51 -2.09 -5.45
N THR A 172 -9.55 -3.01 -5.37
CA THR A 172 -9.59 -4.13 -4.41
C THR A 172 -8.33 -4.26 -3.56
N HIS A 173 -7.19 -3.69 -3.98
CA HIS A 173 -5.93 -4.01 -3.33
C HIS A 173 -4.88 -2.90 -3.40
N TRP A 174 -4.11 -2.74 -2.30
CA TRP A 174 -2.91 -1.91 -2.28
C TRP A 174 -1.66 -2.77 -2.49
N ILE A 175 -0.73 -2.25 -3.28
CA ILE A 175 0.59 -2.84 -3.54
C ILE A 175 1.69 -1.82 -3.31
N SER A 176 2.90 -2.27 -2.96
CA SER A 176 4.11 -1.42 -2.93
C SER A 176 4.85 -1.56 -4.26
N LEU A 177 5.17 -0.45 -4.91
CA LEU A 177 6.00 -0.42 -6.11
C LEU A 177 7.48 -0.44 -5.71
N LEU A 178 8.24 -1.36 -6.29
CA LEU A 178 9.66 -1.56 -5.96
C LEU A 178 10.61 -0.87 -6.93
N GLY A 179 10.17 -0.62 -8.16
CA GLY A 179 10.98 -0.09 -9.25
C GLY A 179 10.88 -0.95 -10.50
N ASN A 180 11.93 -0.92 -11.33
CA ASN A 180 11.97 -1.58 -12.66
C ASN A 180 10.77 -1.19 -13.53
N ILE A 181 10.33 0.06 -13.39
CA ILE A 181 9.21 0.63 -14.14
C ILE A 181 9.69 0.91 -15.55
N VAL A 182 9.13 0.19 -16.52
CA VAL A 182 9.34 0.40 -17.95
C VAL A 182 7.99 0.77 -18.54
N ILE A 183 7.91 1.95 -19.16
CA ILE A 183 6.71 2.46 -19.82
C ILE A 183 7.03 2.58 -21.30
N GLN A 184 6.28 1.86 -22.13
CA GLN A 184 6.30 1.97 -23.57
C GLN A 184 4.98 2.62 -23.97
N PRO A 185 4.94 3.95 -24.18
CA PRO A 185 3.68 4.62 -24.50
C PRO A 185 3.11 4.09 -25.82
N GLY A 186 1.78 4.05 -25.92
CA GLY A 186 1.09 3.68 -27.14
C GLY A 186 1.41 4.63 -28.30
N LYS A 187 1.17 4.15 -29.52
CA LYS A 187 1.26 4.98 -30.72
C LYS A 187 0.04 5.91 -30.79
N PRO A 188 0.22 7.16 -31.24
CA PRO A 188 -0.90 8.03 -31.54
C PRO A 188 -1.89 7.32 -32.49
N TRP A 189 -3.20 7.43 -32.20
CA TRP A 189 -4.29 6.82 -32.99
C TRP A 189 -4.41 5.30 -32.93
N HIS A 190 -3.63 4.62 -32.08
CA HIS A 190 -3.80 3.20 -31.78
C HIS A 190 -4.11 3.03 -30.30
N HIS A 191 -5.39 2.81 -30.00
CA HIS A 191 -5.85 2.46 -28.66
C HIS A 191 -5.13 1.19 -28.16
N ASP A 192 -4.80 1.19 -26.87
CA ASP A 192 -4.21 0.05 -26.14
C ASP A 192 -2.91 -0.51 -26.75
N SER A 193 -2.15 0.35 -27.44
CA SER A 193 -0.90 -0.06 -28.08
C SER A 193 0.34 0.12 -27.20
N GLY A 194 0.17 0.77 -26.04
CA GLY A 194 1.19 0.92 -25.03
C GLY A 194 1.34 -0.31 -24.15
N HIS A 195 2.38 -0.26 -23.33
CA HIS A 195 2.76 -1.36 -22.46
C HIS A 195 3.47 -0.84 -21.22
N ILE A 196 3.28 -1.51 -20.09
CA ILE A 196 3.96 -1.18 -18.85
C ILE A 196 4.38 -2.44 -18.10
N SER A 197 5.59 -2.41 -17.54
CA SER A 197 6.06 -3.46 -16.64
C SER A 197 6.74 -2.88 -15.42
N PHE A 198 6.61 -3.51 -14.26
CA PHE A 198 7.19 -3.06 -13.00
C PHE A 198 7.23 -4.15 -11.93
N ASP A 199 8.12 -3.99 -10.94
CA ASP A 199 8.21 -4.90 -9.81
C ASP A 199 7.42 -4.39 -8.61
N ILE A 200 6.73 -5.30 -7.93
CA ILE A 200 5.90 -4.99 -6.76
C ILE A 200 6.14 -5.94 -5.59
N TYR A 201 5.84 -5.45 -4.40
CA TYR A 201 5.55 -6.28 -3.23
C TYR A 201 4.04 -6.40 -3.05
N THR A 202 3.58 -7.64 -2.90
CA THR A 202 2.23 -7.95 -2.43
C THR A 202 2.13 -9.39 -1.94
N TRP A 203 1.18 -9.69 -1.05
CA TRP A 203 0.93 -11.04 -0.51
C TRP A 203 2.19 -11.79 -0.07
N ALA A 204 3.07 -11.11 0.68
CA ALA A 204 4.31 -11.69 1.19
C ALA A 204 5.27 -12.23 0.10
N ARG A 205 5.29 -11.60 -1.08
CA ARG A 205 6.21 -11.95 -2.16
C ARG A 205 6.50 -10.77 -3.09
N LYS A 206 7.60 -10.90 -3.82
CA LYS A 206 7.87 -10.08 -4.99
C LYS A 206 7.05 -10.61 -6.18
N MET A 207 6.47 -9.73 -6.97
CA MET A 207 5.89 -10.08 -8.26
C MET A 207 6.37 -9.11 -9.33
N HIS A 208 6.48 -9.59 -10.57
CA HIS A 208 6.65 -8.75 -11.75
C HIS A 208 5.28 -8.59 -12.41
N VAL A 209 4.88 -7.35 -12.67
CA VAL A 209 3.69 -7.02 -13.44
C VAL A 209 4.14 -6.63 -14.84
N ASP A 210 3.45 -7.18 -15.82
CA ASP A 210 3.67 -6.96 -17.25
C ASP A 210 2.26 -6.87 -17.85
N ALA A 211 1.88 -5.70 -18.36
CA ALA A 211 0.52 -5.40 -18.79
C ALA A 211 0.49 -4.48 -20.01
N ALA A 212 -0.45 -4.76 -20.91
CA ALA A 212 -0.84 -3.82 -21.96
C ALA A 212 -1.52 -2.57 -21.37
N GLU A 213 -1.50 -1.48 -22.13
CA GLU A 213 -2.06 -0.17 -21.74
C GLU A 213 -3.53 -0.27 -21.29
N GLY A 214 -4.44 -0.84 -22.10
CA GLY A 214 -5.86 -0.94 -21.76
C GLY A 214 -6.14 -1.63 -20.41
N PRO A 215 -5.68 -2.87 -20.18
CA PRO A 215 -5.82 -3.53 -18.87
C PRO A 215 -5.17 -2.77 -17.72
N PHE A 216 -4.08 -2.06 -17.97
CA PHE A 216 -3.46 -1.23 -16.94
C PHE A 216 -4.34 -0.03 -16.58
N GLU A 217 -4.88 0.68 -17.57
CA GLU A 217 -5.82 1.79 -17.39
C GLU A 217 -7.09 1.35 -16.66
N ASP A 218 -7.66 0.19 -17.03
CA ASP A 218 -8.88 -0.36 -16.41
C ASP A 218 -8.70 -0.74 -14.93
N TYR A 219 -7.48 -1.09 -14.53
CA TYR A 219 -7.21 -1.72 -13.24
C TYR A 219 -6.28 -0.93 -12.32
N PHE A 220 -5.80 0.25 -12.74
CA PHE A 220 -4.96 1.14 -11.93
C PHE A 220 -5.74 2.39 -11.51
N TRP A 221 -6.05 2.51 -10.22
CA TRP A 221 -6.98 3.53 -9.71
C TRP A 221 -6.29 4.76 -9.13
N GLY A 222 -5.02 4.64 -8.76
CA GLY A 222 -4.26 5.74 -8.24
C GLY A 222 -3.07 5.29 -7.42
N ILE A 223 -2.31 6.27 -6.94
CA ILE A 223 -1.03 6.02 -6.29
C ILE A 223 -0.75 7.02 -5.19
N VAL A 224 -0.34 6.51 -4.03
CA VAL A 224 0.18 7.30 -2.91
C VAL A 224 1.69 7.26 -2.93
N MET A 225 2.32 8.43 -2.94
CA MET A 225 3.77 8.58 -2.99
C MET A 225 4.28 9.34 -1.77
N GLY A 226 5.46 8.98 -1.28
CA GLY A 226 6.15 9.63 -0.18
C GLY A 226 7.62 9.89 -0.48
N ARG A 227 8.08 11.13 -0.25
CA ARG A 227 9.49 11.54 -0.37
C ARG A 227 9.92 12.43 0.79
N MET A 228 11.23 12.52 1.01
CA MET A 228 11.85 13.24 2.15
C MET A 228 11.55 14.74 2.14
#